data_AF-A0A316FWP6-F1
#
_entry.id   AF-A0A316FWP6-F1
#
_cell.length_a   1.000
_cell.length_b   1.000
_cell.length_c   1.000
_cell.angle_alpha   90.00
_cell.angle_beta   90.00
_cell.angle_gamma   90.00
#
_symmetry.space_group_name_H-M   'P 1'
#
loop_
_entity.id
_entity.type
_entity.pdbx_description
1 polymer ?
#
loop_
_entity_poly.entity_id
_entity_poly.type
_entity_poly.pdbx_seq_one_letter_code
_entity_poly.pdbx_strand_id
1 'polypeptide(L)'
;MFIRIIFKTLFLTGLSLSLISCGGGSSYSDDPPVVTAKTGIFMNGTIENLRYSTASQSGFTDSNGEFLYLDGETVSFYVGDILIGSASVAASLDLFDLANTSAPITGLEIRNAIFDFKNDSSFHSVINIALFLQTLDADDNVGNNTQIPDELHTIAEGETINFEQLSFDFVSDFKLRKLIAMGRADGLWGGSKQIRNPGLALDTLYNDLGLTADLYLLASSVTDEGNDGSNDRTGLYAFDQSSSQYFIDIDNDADGTLDVTDTYSFDGNSNLLQYENVVIPTTFYTLYSYDDNGNRESEREDENGDGSADDIRDYTYDENGSLITLEVDSDGDGTLNYSRAYTYDDNGNRITSETDSGANGTVTQRITYSYDDNNNLILEEWDQQPDGVIDITYTYTRDDNGNVTLREWDKDGDGVADDIRNWTYDANGNQTLYEQDSDGDGNLDFIQSFEYDENNNRTLYELDNNGDGVVDFRNLYSYDSNELISTFEIDSDGDDVWDEVRTYTFDNNANLTLIEYDTDADGTIDRVINQTFNTDRDSWNAYWITQISDLD
;
A
#
# COMPACT_ATOMS: atom_id res chain seq x y z
N MET A 1 17.82 22.22 -43.34
CA MET A 1 18.39 23.42 -42.70
C MET A 1 19.03 22.95 -41.39
N PHE A 2 20.12 22.17 -41.45
CA PHE A 2 21.50 22.56 -41.07
C PHE A 2 21.53 23.64 -39.97
N ILE A 3 22.14 23.41 -38.81
CA ILE A 3 23.58 23.20 -38.62
C ILE A 3 23.90 22.29 -37.41
N ARG A 4 24.79 21.31 -37.66
CA ARG A 4 25.60 20.51 -36.72
C ARG A 4 26.83 21.32 -36.29
N ILE A 5 27.36 21.10 -35.09
CA ILE A 5 28.78 21.34 -34.79
C ILE A 5 29.43 20.04 -34.29
N ILE A 6 30.50 19.67 -35.00
CA ILE A 6 31.41 18.53 -34.80
C ILE A 6 32.79 19.13 -34.51
N PHE A 7 33.55 18.56 -33.56
CA PHE A 7 35.02 18.60 -33.54
C PHE A 7 35.51 17.26 -32.96
N LYS A 8 35.84 16.24 -33.77
CA LYS A 8 37.12 15.92 -34.44
C LYS A 8 38.36 15.77 -33.53
N THR A 9 38.67 14.50 -33.29
CA THR A 9 39.95 13.85 -32.96
C THR A 9 41.10 14.30 -33.87
N LEU A 10 42.30 14.48 -33.29
CA LEU A 10 43.55 14.65 -34.02
C LEU A 10 44.58 13.60 -33.55
N PHE A 11 44.91 12.70 -34.47
CA PHE A 11 46.06 11.79 -34.42
C PHE A 11 47.27 12.55 -35.01
N LEU A 12 48.42 12.58 -34.33
CA LEU A 12 49.69 12.93 -34.98
C LEU A 12 50.85 12.11 -34.39
N THR A 13 51.41 11.26 -35.25
CA THR A 13 52.62 10.48 -35.04
C THR A 13 53.88 11.29 -35.37
N GLY A 14 54.92 11.09 -34.56
CA GLY A 14 56.32 11.06 -35.02
C GLY A 14 57.22 12.21 -34.59
N LEU A 15 58.20 11.92 -33.72
CA LEU A 15 59.62 12.13 -34.04
C LEU A 15 60.53 11.41 -33.03
N SER A 16 61.35 10.51 -33.55
CA SER A 16 62.49 9.87 -32.88
C SER A 16 63.67 10.84 -32.77
N LEU A 17 64.26 10.97 -31.58
CA LEU A 17 65.65 11.40 -31.41
C LEU A 17 66.26 10.65 -30.23
N SER A 18 67.20 9.79 -30.54
CA SER A 18 68.04 9.04 -29.63
C SER A 18 69.19 9.92 -29.13
N LEU A 19 69.35 9.99 -27.81
CA LEU A 19 70.62 10.31 -27.15
C LEU A 19 70.84 9.30 -26.03
N ILE A 20 71.92 8.53 -26.17
CA ILE A 20 72.44 7.61 -25.17
C ILE A 20 73.13 8.43 -24.09
N SER A 21 72.73 8.27 -22.83
CA SER A 21 73.58 8.52 -21.68
C SER A 21 73.37 7.42 -20.64
N CYS A 22 74.49 6.99 -20.07
CA CYS A 22 74.70 5.79 -19.29
C CYS A 22 74.37 5.99 -17.80
N GLY A 23 73.85 4.95 -17.13
CA GLY A 23 74.25 4.63 -15.76
C GLY A 23 73.19 4.85 -14.66
N GLY A 24 72.76 3.74 -14.05
CA GLY A 24 72.14 3.75 -12.71
C GLY A 24 70.96 2.80 -12.59
N GLY A 25 71.22 1.56 -12.17
CA GLY A 25 70.17 0.62 -11.80
C GLY A 25 69.50 1.01 -10.49
N SER A 26 68.19 1.15 -10.51
CA SER A 26 67.31 0.98 -9.38
C SER A 26 65.98 0.47 -9.94
N SER A 27 65.69 -0.79 -9.67
CA SER A 27 64.41 -1.44 -9.93
C SER A 27 63.32 -0.73 -9.13
N TYR A 28 62.61 0.18 -9.79
CA TYR A 28 61.31 0.68 -9.35
C TYR A 28 60.28 0.02 -10.25
N SER A 29 59.65 -1.04 -9.75
CA SER A 29 58.42 -1.56 -10.30
C SER A 29 57.29 -0.60 -9.91
N ASP A 30 57.16 0.50 -10.64
CA ASP A 30 55.89 1.21 -10.75
C ASP A 30 55.03 0.43 -11.75
N ASP A 31 54.60 -0.77 -11.36
CA ASP A 31 53.33 -1.24 -11.89
C ASP A 31 52.26 -0.32 -11.25
N PRO A 32 51.33 0.25 -12.05
CA PRO A 32 50.17 0.91 -11.46
C PRO A 32 49.50 -0.07 -10.50
N PRO A 33 48.94 0.38 -9.36
CA PRO A 33 48.22 -0.52 -8.46
C PRO A 33 47.18 -1.27 -9.27
N VAL A 34 47.31 -2.60 -9.34
CA VAL A 34 46.30 -3.46 -9.94
C VAL A 34 45.06 -3.27 -9.09
N VAL A 35 44.08 -2.53 -9.62
CA VAL A 35 42.79 -2.37 -8.97
C VAL A 35 42.05 -3.68 -9.19
N THR A 36 42.13 -4.56 -8.20
CA THR A 36 41.48 -5.87 -8.24
C THR A 36 40.02 -5.69 -7.85
N ALA A 37 39.11 -6.22 -8.67
CA ALA A 37 37.70 -6.31 -8.31
C ALA A 37 37.54 -7.06 -6.98
N LYS A 38 36.71 -6.51 -6.10
CA LYS A 38 36.24 -7.13 -4.87
C LYS A 38 34.94 -7.86 -5.14
N THR A 39 34.63 -8.79 -4.25
CA THR A 39 33.35 -9.49 -4.23
C THR A 39 32.48 -8.90 -3.12
N GLY A 40 31.26 -8.52 -3.46
CA GLY A 40 30.20 -8.16 -2.52
C GLY A 40 29.11 -9.22 -2.57
N ILE A 41 28.26 -9.26 -1.54
CA ILE A 41 27.11 -10.17 -1.46
C ILE A 41 25.84 -9.32 -1.33
N PHE A 42 24.80 -9.66 -2.08
CA PHE A 42 23.48 -9.10 -1.91
C PHE A 42 22.62 -10.01 -1.00
N MET A 43 22.19 -9.49 0.14
CA MET A 43 21.55 -10.20 1.25
C MET A 43 20.05 -9.87 1.27
N ASN A 44 19.23 -10.76 0.71
CA ASN A 44 17.76 -10.70 0.72
C ASN A 44 17.21 -12.12 0.47
N GLY A 45 17.74 -13.09 1.22
CA GLY A 45 18.01 -14.41 0.67
C GLY A 45 19.13 -14.30 -0.37
N THR A 46 19.94 -15.34 -0.56
CA THR A 46 20.90 -15.34 -1.66
C THR A 46 20.13 -15.35 -2.98
N ILE A 47 20.23 -14.27 -3.77
CA ILE A 47 19.54 -14.15 -5.06
C ILE A 47 20.51 -14.49 -6.18
N GLU A 48 20.21 -15.54 -6.93
CA GLU A 48 20.93 -15.94 -8.12
C GLU A 48 20.36 -15.25 -9.36
N ASN A 49 21.24 -14.91 -10.29
CA ASN A 49 20.90 -14.34 -11.58
C ASN A 49 20.27 -12.95 -11.53
N LEU A 50 20.60 -12.13 -10.54
CA LEU A 50 20.21 -10.72 -10.52
C LEU A 50 21.24 -9.90 -11.31
N ARG A 51 20.80 -9.18 -12.33
CA ARG A 51 21.69 -8.33 -13.15
C ARG A 51 22.23 -7.19 -12.30
N TYR A 52 23.53 -6.92 -12.36
CA TYR A 52 24.15 -5.75 -11.72
C TYR A 52 25.05 -4.98 -12.69
N SER A 53 25.21 -3.68 -12.41
CA SER A 53 26.18 -2.82 -13.09
C SER A 53 26.81 -1.83 -12.12
N THR A 54 28.11 -1.63 -12.26
CA THR A 54 28.87 -0.51 -11.67
C THR A 54 29.46 0.35 -12.78
N ALA A 55 30.28 1.34 -12.42
CA ALA A 55 31.02 2.13 -13.41
C ALA A 55 32.04 1.29 -14.21
N SER A 56 32.53 0.17 -13.67
CA SER A 56 33.57 -0.66 -14.30
C SER A 56 33.24 -2.14 -14.42
N GLN A 57 32.23 -2.64 -13.70
CA GLN A 57 31.80 -4.03 -13.69
C GLN A 57 30.35 -4.17 -14.13
N SER A 58 29.99 -5.33 -14.67
CA SER A 58 28.61 -5.70 -14.94
C SER A 58 28.51 -7.21 -15.03
N GLY A 59 27.39 -7.79 -14.62
CA GLY A 59 27.17 -9.22 -14.69
C GLY A 59 25.87 -9.63 -14.04
N PHE A 60 25.81 -10.87 -13.60
CA PHE A 60 24.72 -11.43 -12.81
C PHE A 60 25.29 -11.93 -11.49
N THR A 61 24.49 -11.84 -10.42
CA THR A 61 24.85 -12.48 -9.14
C THR A 61 24.95 -13.99 -9.32
N ASP A 62 25.90 -14.61 -8.63
CA ASP A 62 26.03 -16.07 -8.66
C ASP A 62 25.07 -16.76 -7.67
N SER A 63 25.18 -18.08 -7.53
CA SER A 63 24.35 -18.86 -6.61
C SER A 63 24.47 -18.46 -5.13
N ASN A 64 25.51 -17.69 -4.76
CA ASN A 64 25.70 -17.17 -3.41
C ASN A 64 25.29 -15.69 -3.29
N GLY A 65 24.70 -15.10 -4.34
CA GLY A 65 24.39 -13.67 -4.38
C GLY A 65 25.61 -12.78 -4.59
N GLU A 66 26.74 -13.33 -5.04
CA GLU A 66 28.00 -12.58 -5.16
C GLU A 66 28.05 -11.71 -6.43
N PHE A 67 28.53 -10.48 -6.31
CA PHE A 67 28.79 -9.55 -7.43
C PHE A 67 30.18 -8.92 -7.35
N LEU A 68 30.71 -8.45 -8.48
CA LEU A 68 32.04 -7.83 -8.56
C LEU A 68 31.95 -6.30 -8.56
N TYR A 69 32.85 -5.64 -7.84
CA TYR A 69 32.91 -4.18 -7.76
C TYR A 69 34.32 -3.62 -7.51
N LEU A 70 34.53 -2.31 -7.71
CA LEU A 70 35.71 -1.58 -7.19
C LEU A 70 35.28 -0.55 -6.13
N ASP A 71 36.15 -0.28 -5.16
CA ASP A 71 35.84 0.66 -4.07
C ASP A 71 35.45 2.05 -4.60
N GLY A 72 34.41 2.63 -3.99
CA GLY A 72 33.93 3.99 -4.30
C GLY A 72 32.99 4.06 -5.51
N GLU A 73 32.62 2.93 -6.10
CA GLU A 73 31.58 2.86 -7.13
C GLU A 73 30.18 2.78 -6.50
N THR A 74 29.16 3.05 -7.32
CA THR A 74 27.77 2.72 -7.06
C THR A 74 27.44 1.44 -7.84
N VAL A 75 26.70 0.53 -7.22
CA VAL A 75 26.12 -0.63 -7.88
C VAL A 75 24.62 -0.41 -8.04
N SER A 76 24.10 -0.79 -9.21
CA SER A 76 22.67 -0.82 -9.50
C SER A 76 22.27 -2.24 -9.88
N PHE A 77 21.15 -2.71 -9.33
CA PHE A 77 20.60 -4.05 -9.55
C PHE A 77 19.34 -4.00 -10.41
N TYR A 78 19.13 -5.01 -11.24
CA TYR A 78 18.07 -5.05 -12.24
C TYR A 78 17.50 -6.45 -12.48
N VAL A 79 16.25 -6.49 -12.93
CA VAL A 79 15.67 -7.62 -13.66
C VAL A 79 15.28 -7.12 -15.05
N GLY A 80 15.99 -7.55 -16.10
CA GLY A 80 15.85 -6.90 -17.41
C GLY A 80 16.25 -5.45 -17.28
N ASP A 81 15.39 -4.51 -17.70
CA ASP A 81 15.61 -3.07 -17.50
C ASP A 81 14.90 -2.48 -16.26
N ILE A 82 14.15 -3.31 -15.52
CA ILE A 82 13.50 -2.90 -14.27
C ILE A 82 14.57 -2.67 -13.20
N LEU A 83 14.72 -1.43 -12.76
CA LEU A 83 15.63 -1.04 -11.68
C LEU A 83 15.07 -1.51 -10.34
N ILE A 84 15.83 -2.34 -9.64
CA ILE A 84 15.52 -2.79 -8.28
C ILE A 84 15.96 -1.72 -7.26
N GLY A 85 17.15 -1.17 -7.44
CA GLY A 85 17.71 -0.17 -6.54
C GLY A 85 19.19 0.05 -6.79
N SER A 86 19.75 1.03 -6.08
CA SER A 86 21.17 1.38 -6.21
C SER A 86 21.76 1.80 -4.88
N ALA A 87 22.99 1.39 -4.60
CA ALA A 87 23.70 1.76 -3.38
C ALA A 87 25.19 1.95 -3.63
N SER A 88 25.86 2.63 -2.70
CA SER A 88 27.33 2.63 -2.66
C SER A 88 27.82 1.21 -2.40
N VAL A 89 28.82 0.75 -3.15
CA VAL A 89 29.31 -0.63 -3.02
C VAL A 89 29.85 -0.93 -1.64
N ALA A 90 29.49 -2.10 -1.11
CA ALA A 90 29.94 -2.62 0.17
C ALA A 90 30.16 -4.14 0.08
N ALA A 91 30.79 -4.71 1.12
CA ALA A 91 31.04 -6.16 1.18
C ALA A 91 29.72 -6.96 1.32
N SER A 92 28.70 -6.32 1.89
CA SER A 92 27.34 -6.83 2.04
C SER A 92 26.40 -5.66 1.77
N LEU A 93 25.34 -5.91 0.99
CA LEU A 93 24.25 -4.96 0.76
C LEU A 93 22.92 -5.69 0.94
N ASP A 94 21.92 -5.04 1.51
CA ASP A 94 20.54 -5.55 1.58
C ASP A 94 19.54 -4.58 0.92
N LEU A 95 18.24 -4.87 1.02
CA LEU A 95 17.20 -3.99 0.46
C LEU A 95 17.07 -2.65 1.20
N PHE A 96 17.37 -2.60 2.49
CA PHE A 96 17.35 -1.36 3.25
C PHE A 96 18.47 -0.42 2.79
N ASP A 97 19.66 -0.98 2.48
CA ASP A 97 20.76 -0.22 1.86
C ASP A 97 20.35 0.35 0.48
N LEU A 98 19.65 -0.43 -0.35
CA LEU A 98 19.18 0.03 -1.67
C LEU A 98 18.11 1.13 -1.57
N ALA A 99 17.24 1.04 -0.57
CA ALA A 99 16.21 2.04 -0.29
C ALA A 99 16.72 3.23 0.53
N ASN A 100 18.00 3.22 0.93
CA ASN A 100 18.63 4.23 1.79
C ASN A 100 17.84 4.47 3.09
N THR A 101 17.39 3.38 3.71
CA THR A 101 16.63 3.37 4.96
C THR A 101 17.16 2.31 5.91
N SER A 102 16.59 2.20 7.10
CA SER A 102 16.94 1.16 8.09
C SER A 102 15.74 0.31 8.42
N ALA A 103 15.97 -0.97 8.70
CA ALA A 103 14.90 -1.87 9.11
C ALA A 103 14.19 -1.35 10.38
N PRO A 104 12.89 -1.04 10.34
CA PRO A 104 12.15 -0.71 11.53
C PRO A 104 12.04 -1.95 12.41
N ILE A 105 12.48 -1.84 13.67
CA ILE A 105 12.50 -2.96 14.61
C ILE A 105 11.73 -2.65 15.89
N THR A 106 11.48 -1.39 16.21
CA THR A 106 10.64 -1.00 17.37
C THR A 106 9.19 -0.75 16.95
N GLY A 107 8.25 -0.85 17.90
CA GLY A 107 6.84 -0.58 17.63
C GLY A 107 6.56 0.82 17.07
N LEU A 108 7.30 1.85 17.52
CA LEU A 108 7.20 3.21 16.98
C LEU A 108 7.73 3.29 15.54
N GLU A 109 8.91 2.73 15.27
CA GLU A 109 9.49 2.73 13.91
C GLU A 109 8.58 1.99 12.92
N ILE A 110 8.03 0.83 13.32
CA ILE A 110 7.14 0.02 12.47
C ILE A 110 5.83 0.76 12.23
N ARG A 111 5.25 1.38 13.27
CA ARG A 111 4.03 2.18 13.14
C ARG A 111 4.25 3.29 12.11
N ASN A 112 5.33 4.05 12.26
CA ASN A 112 5.64 5.12 11.33
C ASN A 112 5.88 4.54 9.93
N ALA A 113 6.67 3.48 9.79
CA ALA A 113 6.97 2.92 8.48
C ALA A 113 5.76 2.31 7.73
N ILE A 114 4.73 1.82 8.43
CA ILE A 114 3.52 1.22 7.84
C ILE A 114 2.37 2.24 7.66
N PHE A 115 2.21 3.16 8.61
CA PHE A 115 1.05 4.08 8.66
C PHE A 115 1.41 5.54 8.35
N ASP A 116 2.69 5.88 8.20
CA ASP A 116 3.10 7.20 7.73
C ASP A 116 2.96 7.27 6.21
N PHE A 117 1.73 7.51 5.76
CA PHE A 117 1.40 7.73 4.35
C PHE A 117 1.98 9.03 3.78
N LYS A 118 2.71 9.82 4.57
CA LYS A 118 2.84 11.24 4.29
C LYS A 118 3.96 11.56 3.33
N ASN A 119 5.11 10.88 3.32
CA ASN A 119 6.20 11.20 2.39
C ASN A 119 7.29 10.13 2.16
N ASP A 120 7.43 9.12 3.03
CA ASP A 120 8.54 8.15 2.94
C ASP A 120 8.04 6.76 2.52
N SER A 121 8.09 6.51 1.22
CA SER A 121 7.76 5.20 0.63
C SER A 121 8.94 4.22 0.66
N SER A 122 10.06 4.54 1.31
CA SER A 122 11.26 3.69 1.30
C SER A 122 11.00 2.31 1.91
N PHE A 123 10.25 2.24 3.02
CA PHE A 123 9.91 0.95 3.63
C PHE A 123 8.92 0.16 2.77
N HIS A 124 7.91 0.82 2.19
CA HIS A 124 7.04 0.18 1.21
C HIS A 124 7.83 -0.32 -0.01
N SER A 125 8.83 0.43 -0.48
CA SER A 125 9.72 0.03 -1.56
C SER A 125 10.50 -1.24 -1.20
N VAL A 126 11.03 -1.34 0.02
CA VAL A 126 11.66 -2.57 0.52
C VAL A 126 10.69 -3.74 0.47
N ILE A 127 9.46 -3.58 0.97
CA ILE A 127 8.43 -4.63 0.94
C ILE A 127 8.11 -5.04 -0.50
N ASN A 128 7.91 -4.06 -1.39
CA ASN A 128 7.51 -4.29 -2.78
C ASN A 128 8.62 -4.95 -3.58
N ILE A 129 9.89 -4.57 -3.35
CA ILE A 129 11.04 -5.22 -3.98
C ILE A 129 11.20 -6.65 -3.44
N ALA A 130 11.08 -6.87 -2.13
CA ALA A 130 11.16 -8.21 -1.55
C ALA A 130 10.07 -9.12 -2.13
N LEU A 131 8.83 -8.62 -2.17
CA LEU A 131 7.70 -9.28 -2.79
C LEU A 131 7.96 -9.59 -4.26
N PHE A 132 8.46 -8.63 -5.02
CA PHE A 132 8.78 -8.79 -6.43
C PHE A 132 9.81 -9.90 -6.64
N LEU A 133 10.98 -9.80 -6.01
CA LEU A 133 12.06 -10.76 -6.17
C LEU A 133 11.65 -12.18 -5.75
N GLN A 134 10.96 -12.32 -4.62
CA GLN A 134 10.46 -13.61 -4.16
C GLN A 134 9.35 -14.15 -5.06
N THR A 135 8.52 -13.30 -5.66
CA THR A 135 7.52 -13.71 -6.67
C THR A 135 8.20 -14.18 -7.94
N LEU A 136 9.38 -13.69 -8.31
CA LEU A 136 10.04 -14.12 -9.55
C LEU A 136 10.74 -15.47 -9.43
N ASP A 137 10.83 -16.02 -8.22
CA ASP A 137 11.56 -17.26 -7.95
C ASP A 137 11.10 -18.42 -8.85
N ALA A 138 12.06 -19.09 -9.48
CA ALA A 138 11.83 -20.10 -10.51
C ALA A 138 11.11 -21.35 -9.98
N ASP A 139 11.35 -21.74 -8.71
CA ASP A 139 10.74 -22.91 -8.09
C ASP A 139 9.68 -22.59 -7.01
N ASP A 140 9.40 -21.30 -6.80
CA ASP A 140 8.42 -20.80 -5.82
C ASP A 140 8.71 -21.21 -4.37
N ASN A 141 9.99 -21.48 -4.04
CA ASN A 141 10.40 -22.01 -2.75
C ASN A 141 11.23 -21.03 -1.94
N VAL A 142 10.54 -20.22 -1.14
CA VAL A 142 11.18 -19.24 -0.25
C VAL A 142 12.09 -19.81 0.85
N GLY A 143 12.14 -21.13 1.03
CA GLY A 143 13.07 -21.76 1.97
C GLY A 143 14.50 -21.92 1.42
N ASN A 144 14.75 -21.53 0.17
CA ASN A 144 16.04 -21.63 -0.49
C ASN A 144 16.45 -20.30 -1.16
N ASN A 145 17.46 -20.37 -2.03
CA ASN A 145 17.99 -19.23 -2.77
C ASN A 145 16.99 -18.83 -3.86
N THR A 146 16.57 -17.57 -3.91
CA THR A 146 15.75 -17.05 -5.00
C THR A 146 16.51 -17.12 -6.33
N GLN A 147 15.93 -17.79 -7.33
CA GLN A 147 16.51 -17.91 -8.66
C GLN A 147 15.67 -17.13 -9.68
N ILE A 148 16.24 -16.08 -10.26
CA ILE A 148 15.57 -15.32 -11.32
C ILE A 148 15.72 -16.07 -12.66
N PRO A 149 14.62 -16.43 -13.36
CA PRO A 149 14.71 -17.10 -14.66
C PRO A 149 15.47 -16.27 -15.71
N ASP A 150 16.36 -16.90 -16.47
CA ASP A 150 17.17 -16.24 -17.52
C ASP A 150 16.30 -15.48 -18.54
N GLU A 151 15.23 -16.13 -18.99
CA GLU A 151 14.31 -15.60 -19.99
C GLU A 151 13.56 -14.36 -19.50
N LEU A 152 13.35 -14.23 -18.19
CA LEU A 152 12.64 -13.08 -17.60
C LEU A 152 13.37 -11.76 -17.84
N HIS A 153 14.70 -11.78 -17.94
CA HIS A 153 15.45 -10.57 -18.30
C HIS A 153 15.10 -10.04 -19.69
N THR A 154 14.77 -10.94 -20.64
CA THR A 154 14.33 -10.54 -21.98
C THR A 154 12.89 -10.05 -21.95
N ILE A 155 12.02 -10.70 -21.16
CA ILE A 155 10.61 -10.30 -20.98
C ILE A 155 10.52 -8.90 -20.34
N ALA A 156 11.41 -8.59 -19.40
CA ALA A 156 11.48 -7.31 -18.70
C ALA A 156 12.29 -6.22 -19.44
N GLU A 157 12.71 -6.42 -20.70
CA GLU A 157 13.37 -5.37 -21.49
C GLU A 157 12.39 -4.22 -21.80
N GLY A 158 12.79 -2.98 -21.51
CA GLY A 158 11.95 -1.79 -21.71
C GLY A 158 10.80 -1.61 -20.70
N GLU A 159 10.60 -2.54 -19.76
CA GLU A 159 9.58 -2.45 -18.72
C GLU A 159 10.05 -1.63 -17.52
N THR A 160 9.10 -1.06 -16.78
CA THR A 160 9.35 -0.34 -15.53
C THR A 160 8.31 -0.70 -14.49
N ILE A 161 8.70 -0.72 -13.22
CA ILE A 161 7.79 -0.96 -12.09
C ILE A 161 8.01 0.14 -11.06
N ASN A 162 6.92 0.68 -10.51
CA ASN A 162 6.98 1.64 -9.42
C ASN A 162 6.94 0.89 -8.08
N PHE A 163 8.06 0.87 -7.37
CA PHE A 163 8.16 0.27 -6.04
C PHE A 163 7.75 1.23 -4.91
N GLU A 164 7.63 2.53 -5.19
CA GLU A 164 7.37 3.59 -4.20
C GLU A 164 5.88 3.75 -3.84
N GLN A 165 5.04 2.78 -4.20
CA GLN A 165 3.61 2.75 -3.87
C GLN A 165 3.33 1.97 -2.58
N LEU A 166 2.14 2.14 -2.00
CA LEU A 166 1.73 1.36 -0.84
C LEU A 166 1.75 -0.14 -1.17
N SER A 167 2.24 -0.95 -0.23
CA SER A 167 2.47 -2.38 -0.49
C SER A 167 1.20 -3.19 -0.72
N PHE A 168 0.07 -2.71 -0.20
CA PHE A 168 -1.25 -3.29 -0.49
C PHE A 168 -1.75 -2.96 -1.90
N ASP A 169 -1.34 -1.83 -2.48
CA ASP A 169 -1.67 -1.48 -3.86
C ASP A 169 -0.74 -2.19 -4.85
N PHE A 170 0.52 -2.41 -4.46
CA PHE A 170 1.55 -3.04 -5.29
C PHE A 170 1.15 -4.43 -5.82
N VAL A 171 0.47 -5.26 -5.00
CA VAL A 171 -0.03 -6.58 -5.44
C VAL A 171 -1.07 -6.49 -6.58
N SER A 172 -1.67 -5.32 -6.75
CA SER A 172 -2.66 -5.02 -7.78
C SER A 172 -2.09 -4.16 -8.92
N ASP A 173 -0.79 -3.82 -8.86
CA ASP A 173 -0.13 -3.02 -9.90
C ASP A 173 -0.20 -3.71 -11.26
N PHE A 174 -0.71 -2.98 -12.26
CA PHE A 174 -0.92 -3.54 -13.59
C PHE A 174 0.38 -3.96 -14.27
N LYS A 175 1.47 -3.20 -14.11
CA LYS A 175 2.75 -3.52 -14.77
C LYS A 175 3.40 -4.75 -14.14
N LEU A 176 3.32 -4.88 -12.82
CA LEU A 176 3.70 -6.11 -12.12
C LEU A 176 2.91 -7.30 -12.67
N ARG A 177 1.57 -7.21 -12.66
CA ARG A 177 0.71 -8.31 -13.09
C ARG A 177 0.91 -8.69 -14.54
N LYS A 178 1.09 -7.70 -15.42
CA LYS A 178 1.42 -7.88 -16.84
C LYS A 178 2.77 -8.59 -17.02
N LEU A 179 3.81 -8.22 -16.27
CA LEU A 179 5.09 -8.92 -16.31
C LEU A 179 4.95 -10.39 -15.91
N ILE A 180 4.24 -10.66 -14.81
CA ILE A 180 3.97 -12.04 -14.36
C ILE A 180 3.14 -12.79 -15.41
N ALA A 181 2.13 -12.15 -16.01
CA ALA A 181 1.34 -12.74 -17.10
C ALA A 181 2.20 -13.12 -18.31
N MET A 182 3.11 -12.26 -18.73
CA MET A 182 4.06 -12.55 -19.82
C MET A 182 4.97 -13.73 -19.47
N GLY A 183 5.49 -13.79 -18.23
CA GLY A 183 6.27 -14.94 -17.77
C GLY A 183 5.48 -16.25 -17.71
N ARG A 184 4.19 -16.21 -17.32
CA ARG A 184 3.29 -17.37 -17.40
C ARG A 184 3.10 -17.83 -18.84
N ALA A 185 2.87 -16.89 -19.76
CA ALA A 185 2.67 -17.17 -21.18
C ALA A 185 3.92 -17.77 -21.85
N ASP A 186 5.12 -17.39 -21.41
CA ASP A 186 6.40 -17.98 -21.84
C ASP A 186 6.73 -19.31 -21.13
N GLY A 187 5.94 -19.67 -20.12
CA GLY A 187 6.02 -20.96 -19.43
C GLY A 187 7.04 -21.02 -18.28
N LEU A 188 7.51 -19.88 -17.77
CA LEU A 188 8.54 -19.82 -16.72
C LEU A 188 8.18 -20.61 -15.46
N TRP A 189 6.89 -20.63 -15.11
CA TRP A 189 6.37 -21.28 -13.88
C TRP A 189 5.36 -22.40 -14.18
N GLY A 190 5.39 -22.96 -15.39
CA GLY A 190 4.46 -24.04 -15.77
C GLY A 190 3.03 -23.58 -16.06
N GLY A 191 2.80 -22.27 -16.22
CA GLY A 191 1.55 -21.67 -16.70
C GLY A 191 0.76 -20.88 -15.65
N SER A 192 1.08 -21.04 -14.36
CA SER A 192 0.48 -20.27 -13.27
C SER A 192 1.53 -19.72 -12.32
N LYS A 193 1.23 -18.59 -11.70
CA LYS A 193 2.07 -17.96 -10.70
C LYS A 193 1.24 -16.96 -9.92
N GLN A 194 1.17 -17.15 -8.60
CA GLN A 194 0.57 -16.19 -7.69
C GLN A 194 1.58 -15.10 -7.33
N ILE A 195 1.10 -13.87 -7.18
CA ILE A 195 1.89 -12.79 -6.60
C ILE A 195 1.93 -13.01 -5.08
N ARG A 196 3.13 -12.93 -4.49
CA ARG A 196 3.33 -13.21 -3.07
C ARG A 196 2.67 -12.13 -2.20
N ASN A 197 2.14 -12.52 -1.05
CA ASN A 197 1.63 -11.56 -0.06
C ASN A 197 2.78 -10.69 0.52
N PRO A 198 2.59 -9.36 0.67
CA PRO A 198 3.63 -8.45 1.16
C PRO A 198 4.08 -8.76 2.59
N GLY A 199 3.19 -9.21 3.47
CA GLY A 199 3.52 -9.60 4.83
C GLY A 199 4.42 -10.85 4.86
N LEU A 200 4.12 -11.85 4.02
CA LEU A 200 4.97 -13.05 3.89
C LEU A 200 6.33 -12.73 3.29
N ALA A 201 6.39 -11.80 2.33
CA ALA A 201 7.64 -11.36 1.73
C ALA A 201 8.53 -10.64 2.74
N LEU A 202 7.93 -9.76 3.55
CA LEU A 202 8.61 -9.04 4.62
C LEU A 202 9.10 -9.97 5.74
N ASP A 203 8.27 -10.94 6.15
CA ASP A 203 8.66 -11.94 7.15
C ASP A 203 9.87 -12.76 6.69
N THR A 204 9.86 -13.21 5.42
CA THR A 204 11.00 -13.92 4.81
C THR A 204 12.27 -13.07 4.83
N LEU A 205 12.17 -11.79 4.45
CA LEU A 205 13.28 -10.84 4.47
C LEU A 205 13.86 -10.66 5.88
N TYR A 206 13.01 -10.44 6.89
CA TYR A 206 13.47 -10.26 8.27
C TYR A 206 14.16 -11.51 8.79
N ASN A 207 13.62 -12.70 8.48
CA ASN A 207 14.24 -13.98 8.84
C ASN A 207 15.62 -14.16 8.19
N ASP A 208 15.76 -13.82 6.91
CA ASP A 208 17.03 -13.93 6.18
C ASP A 208 18.12 -12.98 6.70
N LEU A 209 17.71 -11.79 7.15
CA LEU A 209 18.61 -10.82 7.78
C LEU A 209 18.87 -11.10 9.27
N GLY A 210 18.17 -12.08 9.86
CA GLY A 210 18.24 -12.38 11.29
C GLY A 210 17.71 -11.24 12.16
N LEU A 211 16.75 -10.47 11.65
CA LEU A 211 16.09 -9.38 12.35
C LEU A 211 14.92 -9.90 13.18
N THR A 212 14.61 -9.21 14.25
CA THR A 212 13.42 -9.47 15.07
C THR A 212 12.78 -8.13 15.39
N ALA A 213 11.55 -7.95 14.90
CA ALA A 213 10.74 -6.77 15.15
C ALA A 213 9.98 -6.92 16.48
N ASP A 214 9.89 -5.84 17.26
CA ASP A 214 9.04 -5.71 18.45
C ASP A 214 7.57 -5.51 18.05
N LEU A 215 7.04 -6.41 17.20
CA LEU A 215 5.64 -6.43 16.80
C LEU A 215 4.91 -7.44 17.69
N TYR A 216 3.94 -6.97 18.46
CA TYR A 216 3.12 -7.84 19.29
C TYR A 216 1.73 -7.98 18.67
N LEU A 217 1.28 -9.21 18.47
CA LEU A 217 -0.11 -9.49 18.16
C LEU A 217 -0.92 -9.25 19.43
N LEU A 218 -1.99 -8.46 19.33
CA LEU A 218 -2.96 -8.39 20.43
C LEU A 218 -3.47 -9.81 20.68
N ALA A 219 -3.33 -10.29 21.92
CA ALA A 219 -3.73 -11.62 22.32
C ALA A 219 -4.96 -11.58 23.24
N SER A 220 -5.12 -10.56 24.08
CA SER A 220 -6.35 -10.35 24.81
C SER A 220 -6.60 -8.89 25.17
N SER A 221 -7.87 -8.56 25.39
CA SER A 221 -8.31 -7.25 25.88
C SER A 221 -9.31 -7.40 27.02
N VAL A 222 -9.27 -6.49 27.99
CA VAL A 222 -10.33 -6.36 29.00
C VAL A 222 -10.72 -4.89 29.16
N THR A 223 -11.99 -4.65 29.46
CA THR A 223 -12.55 -3.32 29.73
C THR A 223 -13.28 -3.33 31.08
N ASP A 224 -13.02 -2.32 31.91
CA ASP A 224 -13.66 -2.03 33.20
C ASP A 224 -14.29 -0.63 33.10
N GLU A 225 -15.60 -0.59 32.88
CA GLU A 225 -16.43 0.61 32.81
C GLU A 225 -16.78 1.09 34.22
N GLY A 226 -16.44 2.34 34.54
CA GLY A 226 -16.59 2.89 35.89
C GLY A 226 -15.42 2.57 36.83
N ASN A 227 -14.43 1.78 36.38
CA ASN A 227 -13.18 1.48 37.09
C ASN A 227 -13.46 0.94 38.50
N ASP A 228 -14.41 0.02 38.59
CA ASP A 228 -14.88 -0.56 39.86
C ASP A 228 -14.17 -1.87 40.23
N GLY A 229 -13.30 -2.36 39.33
CA GLY A 229 -12.52 -3.58 39.47
C GLY A 229 -13.24 -4.83 38.95
N SER A 230 -14.45 -4.70 38.39
CA SER A 230 -15.11 -5.72 37.59
C SER A 230 -14.78 -5.50 36.12
N ASN A 231 -14.55 -6.58 35.37
CA ASN A 231 -14.50 -6.46 33.92
C ASN A 231 -15.94 -6.45 33.42
N ASP A 232 -16.25 -5.57 32.48
CA ASP A 232 -17.52 -5.53 31.77
C ASP A 232 -17.40 -6.23 30.42
N ARG A 233 -16.20 -6.24 29.84
CA ARG A 233 -15.95 -6.89 28.55
C ARG A 233 -14.59 -7.56 28.51
N THR A 234 -14.53 -8.72 27.88
CA THR A 234 -13.27 -9.41 27.58
C THR A 234 -13.20 -9.82 26.11
N GLY A 235 -11.98 -9.90 25.59
CA GLY A 235 -11.69 -10.35 24.24
C GLY A 235 -10.42 -11.19 24.19
N LEU A 236 -10.41 -12.24 23.38
CA LEU A 236 -9.26 -13.09 23.09
C LEU A 236 -9.02 -13.09 21.57
N TYR A 237 -7.76 -13.03 21.18
CA TYR A 237 -7.32 -12.92 19.80
C TYR A 237 -6.15 -13.89 19.60
N ALA A 238 -6.20 -14.73 18.58
CA ALA A 238 -5.16 -15.74 18.39
C ALA A 238 -4.99 -16.14 16.93
N PHE A 239 -3.73 -16.32 16.51
CA PHE A 239 -3.39 -16.96 15.25
C PHE A 239 -2.85 -18.37 15.51
N ASP A 240 -3.56 -19.39 15.03
CA ASP A 240 -3.09 -20.78 15.02
C ASP A 240 -2.32 -21.05 13.72
N GLN A 241 -0.99 -21.03 13.82
CA GLN A 241 -0.08 -21.32 12.70
C GLN A 241 -0.28 -22.72 12.10
N SER A 242 -0.82 -23.68 12.85
CA SER A 242 -0.97 -25.06 12.38
C SER A 242 -2.20 -25.26 11.50
N SER A 243 -3.25 -24.46 11.71
CA SER A 243 -4.46 -24.43 10.89
C SER A 243 -4.52 -23.24 9.94
N SER A 244 -3.57 -22.30 10.03
CA SER A 244 -3.62 -21.00 9.33
C SER A 244 -4.92 -20.25 9.61
N GLN A 245 -5.35 -20.26 10.88
CA GLN A 245 -6.58 -19.62 11.32
C GLN A 245 -6.33 -18.48 12.30
N TYR A 246 -7.08 -17.40 12.15
CA TYR A 246 -7.14 -16.30 13.11
C TYR A 246 -8.52 -16.27 13.76
N PHE A 247 -8.58 -16.13 15.08
CA PHE A 247 -9.82 -16.09 15.84
C PHE A 247 -9.92 -14.83 16.69
N ILE A 248 -11.14 -14.32 16.81
CA ILE A 248 -11.52 -13.24 17.74
C ILE A 248 -12.71 -13.74 18.55
N ASP A 249 -12.54 -13.89 19.86
CA ASP A 249 -13.59 -14.29 20.78
C ASP A 249 -13.93 -13.13 21.71
N ILE A 250 -15.19 -12.69 21.75
CA ILE A 250 -15.65 -11.57 22.56
C ILE A 250 -16.75 -12.03 23.53
N ASP A 251 -16.62 -11.56 24.77
CA ASP A 251 -17.60 -11.67 25.85
C ASP A 251 -17.91 -10.25 26.34
N ASN A 252 -19.08 -9.73 25.99
CA ASN A 252 -19.47 -8.33 26.19
C ASN A 252 -20.06 -8.03 27.57
N ASP A 253 -20.33 -9.06 28.38
CA ASP A 253 -20.78 -8.89 29.77
C ASP A 253 -19.87 -9.57 30.80
N ALA A 254 -18.75 -10.13 30.32
CA ALA A 254 -17.75 -10.85 31.09
C ALA A 254 -18.33 -12.00 31.94
N ASP A 255 -19.43 -12.61 31.50
CA ASP A 255 -20.09 -13.70 32.24
C ASP A 255 -19.39 -15.07 32.06
N GLY A 256 -18.41 -15.15 31.15
CA GLY A 256 -17.66 -16.34 30.79
C GLY A 256 -18.26 -17.13 29.61
N THR A 257 -19.33 -16.63 29.00
CA THR A 257 -19.93 -17.12 27.77
C THR A 257 -19.55 -16.19 26.62
N LEU A 258 -19.10 -16.75 25.50
CA LEU A 258 -18.80 -15.95 24.33
C LEU A 258 -20.09 -15.49 23.65
N ASP A 259 -20.17 -14.20 23.36
CA ASP A 259 -21.25 -13.61 22.57
C ASP A 259 -20.95 -13.68 21.07
N VAL A 260 -19.68 -13.46 20.72
CA VAL A 260 -19.21 -13.37 19.34
C VAL A 260 -17.90 -14.15 19.17
N THR A 261 -17.84 -14.98 18.14
CA THR A 261 -16.60 -15.58 17.64
C THR A 261 -16.47 -15.29 16.16
N ASP A 262 -15.39 -14.61 15.76
CA ASP A 262 -14.96 -14.52 14.37
C ASP A 262 -13.82 -15.51 14.11
N THR A 263 -13.90 -16.24 13.00
CA THR A 263 -12.84 -17.14 12.53
C THR A 263 -12.49 -16.80 11.08
N TYR A 264 -11.20 -16.60 10.81
CA TYR A 264 -10.65 -16.39 9.47
C TYR A 264 -9.71 -17.55 9.15
N SER A 265 -9.86 -18.16 7.98
CA SER A 265 -8.99 -19.24 7.52
C SER A 265 -8.30 -18.84 6.22
N PHE A 266 -6.98 -19.07 6.13
CA PHE A 266 -6.17 -18.63 5.00
C PHE A 266 -5.48 -19.78 4.28
N ASP A 267 -5.11 -19.58 3.02
CA ASP A 267 -4.20 -20.46 2.30
C ASP A 267 -2.72 -20.16 2.61
N GLY A 268 -1.80 -20.86 1.93
CA GLY A 268 -0.36 -20.69 2.13
C GLY A 268 0.23 -19.37 1.62
N ASN A 269 -0.53 -18.59 0.82
CA ASN A 269 -0.15 -17.25 0.35
C ASN A 269 -0.98 -16.16 1.06
N SER A 270 -1.62 -16.50 2.19
CA SER A 270 -2.46 -15.59 2.98
C SER A 270 -3.71 -15.06 2.26
N ASN A 271 -4.22 -15.77 1.24
CA ASN A 271 -5.54 -15.47 0.71
C ASN A 271 -6.60 -15.99 1.67
N LEU A 272 -7.62 -15.17 1.97
CA LEU A 272 -8.73 -15.55 2.84
C LEU A 272 -9.60 -16.59 2.13
N LEU A 273 -9.70 -17.81 2.69
CA LEU A 273 -10.52 -18.91 2.17
C LEU A 273 -11.91 -18.96 2.82
N GLN A 274 -11.99 -18.58 4.09
CA GLN A 274 -13.24 -18.62 4.84
C GLN A 274 -13.26 -17.54 5.91
N TYR A 275 -14.41 -16.88 6.05
CA TYR A 275 -14.80 -16.12 7.22
C TYR A 275 -16.02 -16.78 7.85
N GLU A 276 -16.00 -16.98 9.16
CA GLU A 276 -17.12 -17.48 9.96
C GLU A 276 -17.36 -16.50 11.11
N ASN A 277 -18.60 -16.08 11.29
CA ASN A 277 -19.03 -15.26 12.40
C ASN A 277 -20.14 -16.00 13.16
N VAL A 278 -19.90 -16.25 14.43
CA VAL A 278 -20.86 -16.90 15.34
C VAL A 278 -21.33 -15.86 16.33
N VAL A 279 -22.60 -15.45 16.23
CA VAL A 279 -23.29 -14.65 17.23
C VAL A 279 -24.42 -15.49 17.77
N ILE A 280 -24.30 -16.02 18.98
CA ILE A 280 -25.18 -17.10 19.43
C ILE A 280 -26.66 -16.66 19.38
N PRO A 281 -27.56 -17.42 18.70
CA PRO A 281 -27.38 -18.75 18.09
C PRO A 281 -27.20 -18.75 16.55
N THR A 282 -27.00 -17.60 15.93
CA THR A 282 -26.82 -17.44 14.49
C THR A 282 -25.36 -17.64 14.08
N THR A 283 -25.16 -18.18 12.89
CA THR A 283 -23.84 -18.32 12.28
C THR A 283 -23.91 -17.83 10.85
N PHE A 284 -22.94 -17.02 10.47
CA PHE A 284 -22.74 -16.48 9.14
C PHE A 284 -21.43 -17.03 8.57
N TYR A 285 -21.44 -17.40 7.29
CA TYR A 285 -20.23 -17.84 6.59
C TYR A 285 -20.02 -17.04 5.32
N THR A 286 -18.76 -16.75 5.00
CA THR A 286 -18.33 -16.44 3.64
C THR A 286 -17.24 -17.42 3.21
N LEU A 287 -17.41 -18.05 2.06
CA LEU A 287 -16.41 -18.91 1.43
C LEU A 287 -15.85 -18.23 0.18
N TYR A 288 -14.54 -18.27 0.04
CA TYR A 288 -13.80 -17.69 -1.08
C TYR A 288 -13.05 -18.78 -1.82
N SER A 289 -12.99 -18.67 -3.15
CA SER A 289 -12.11 -19.47 -3.99
C SER A 289 -11.26 -18.59 -4.88
N TYR A 290 -10.11 -19.12 -5.32
CA TYR A 290 -9.13 -18.41 -6.11
C TYR A 290 -8.65 -19.29 -7.26
N ASP A 291 -8.34 -18.67 -8.39
CA ASP A 291 -7.68 -19.33 -9.51
C ASP A 291 -6.21 -19.68 -9.18
N ASP A 292 -5.55 -20.42 -10.07
CA ASP A 292 -4.14 -20.81 -9.91
C ASP A 292 -3.18 -19.59 -9.88
N ASN A 293 -3.65 -18.40 -10.24
CA ASN A 293 -2.92 -17.13 -10.25
C ASN A 293 -3.21 -16.26 -9.01
N GLY A 294 -4.06 -16.72 -8.10
CA GLY A 294 -4.42 -16.03 -6.87
C GLY A 294 -5.48 -14.95 -7.05
N ASN A 295 -6.17 -14.89 -8.19
CA ASN A 295 -7.32 -14.00 -8.36
C ASN A 295 -8.56 -14.68 -7.77
N ARG A 296 -9.40 -13.95 -7.03
CA ARG A 296 -10.62 -14.49 -6.43
C ARG A 296 -11.59 -14.92 -7.51
N GLU A 297 -11.85 -16.22 -7.66
CA GLU A 297 -12.78 -16.75 -8.67
C GLU A 297 -14.24 -16.69 -8.18
N SER A 298 -14.46 -16.85 -6.87
CA SER A 298 -15.80 -16.94 -6.32
C SER A 298 -15.92 -16.46 -4.87
N GLU A 299 -17.11 -16.01 -4.50
CA GLU A 299 -17.52 -15.65 -3.13
C GLU A 299 -18.93 -16.18 -2.88
N ARG A 300 -19.15 -16.79 -1.71
CA ARG A 300 -20.41 -17.43 -1.33
C ARG A 300 -20.73 -17.05 0.11
N GLU A 301 -21.83 -16.34 0.34
CA GLU A 301 -22.29 -15.97 1.67
C GLU A 301 -23.48 -16.84 2.07
N ASP A 302 -23.44 -17.40 3.28
CA ASP A 302 -24.54 -18.14 3.91
C ASP A 302 -24.89 -17.38 5.19
N GLU A 303 -25.98 -16.62 5.15
CA GLU A 303 -26.34 -15.68 6.22
C GLU A 303 -26.87 -16.38 7.46
N ASN A 304 -27.36 -17.60 7.29
CA ASN A 304 -28.11 -18.32 8.31
C ASN A 304 -27.43 -19.62 8.78
N GLY A 305 -26.33 -20.01 8.14
CA GLY A 305 -25.52 -21.17 8.47
C GLY A 305 -26.19 -22.50 8.13
N ASP A 306 -27.15 -22.52 7.19
CA ASP A 306 -27.87 -23.74 6.80
C ASP A 306 -27.12 -24.62 5.79
N GLY A 307 -25.98 -24.12 5.27
CA GLY A 307 -25.14 -24.78 4.29
C GLY A 307 -25.50 -24.46 2.84
N SER A 308 -26.45 -23.55 2.61
CA SER A 308 -26.81 -23.02 1.29
C SER A 308 -26.36 -21.57 1.22
N ALA A 309 -25.72 -21.17 0.13
CA ALA A 309 -25.36 -19.77 -0.06
C ALA A 309 -26.60 -18.95 -0.46
N ASP A 310 -26.78 -17.81 0.22
CA ASP A 310 -27.81 -16.80 -0.04
C ASP A 310 -27.32 -15.73 -1.04
N ASP A 311 -26.02 -15.42 -1.08
CA ASP A 311 -25.38 -14.54 -2.08
C ASP A 311 -24.19 -15.29 -2.72
N ILE A 312 -24.18 -15.32 -4.06
CA ILE A 312 -23.21 -16.02 -4.88
C ILE A 312 -22.64 -15.03 -5.89
N ARG A 313 -21.32 -14.83 -5.84
CA ARG A 313 -20.59 -13.97 -6.80
C ARG A 313 -19.49 -14.74 -7.50
N ASP A 314 -19.44 -14.59 -8.81
CA ASP A 314 -18.44 -15.22 -9.67
C ASP A 314 -17.68 -14.16 -10.45
N TYR A 315 -16.36 -14.32 -10.51
CA TYR A 315 -15.43 -13.36 -11.08
C TYR A 315 -14.58 -14.03 -12.16
N THR A 316 -14.42 -13.38 -13.31
CA THR A 316 -13.49 -13.87 -14.35
C THR A 316 -12.50 -12.78 -14.74
N TYR A 317 -11.27 -13.18 -15.06
CA TYR A 317 -10.15 -12.27 -15.29
C TYR A 317 -9.49 -12.53 -16.65
N ASP A 318 -8.80 -11.50 -17.15
CA ASP A 318 -7.89 -11.63 -18.28
C ASP A 318 -6.54 -12.24 -17.86
N GLU A 319 -5.62 -12.37 -18.81
CA GLU A 319 -4.28 -12.93 -18.54
C GLU A 319 -3.44 -12.07 -17.61
N ASN A 320 -3.71 -10.75 -17.54
CA ASN A 320 -3.06 -9.79 -16.65
C ASN A 320 -3.76 -9.71 -15.28
N GLY A 321 -4.79 -10.52 -15.02
CA GLY A 321 -5.55 -10.49 -13.78
C GLY A 321 -6.46 -9.27 -13.65
N SER A 322 -6.81 -8.60 -14.75
CA SER A 322 -7.85 -7.56 -14.79
C SER A 322 -9.23 -8.21 -14.88
N LEU A 323 -10.18 -7.78 -14.04
CA LEU A 323 -11.53 -8.37 -13.94
C LEU A 323 -12.33 -8.12 -15.24
N ILE A 324 -12.71 -9.16 -15.98
CA ILE A 324 -13.53 -9.03 -17.19
C ILE A 324 -15.02 -9.14 -16.86
N THR A 325 -15.43 -10.08 -15.99
CA THR A 325 -16.85 -10.25 -15.65
C THR A 325 -17.08 -10.44 -14.15
N LEU A 326 -18.20 -9.91 -13.68
CA LEU A 326 -18.81 -10.20 -12.38
C LEU A 326 -20.24 -10.70 -12.64
N GLU A 327 -20.59 -11.87 -12.10
CA GLU A 327 -21.94 -12.42 -12.11
C GLU A 327 -22.42 -12.60 -10.66
N VAL A 328 -23.66 -12.22 -10.38
CA VAL A 328 -24.22 -12.25 -9.01
C VAL A 328 -25.62 -12.88 -9.01
N ASP A 329 -25.79 -13.84 -8.12
CA ASP A 329 -27.06 -14.42 -7.67
C ASP A 329 -27.21 -14.08 -6.18
N SER A 330 -27.96 -13.02 -5.92
CA SER A 330 -28.14 -12.37 -4.61
C SER A 330 -29.25 -12.97 -3.75
N ASP A 331 -29.98 -13.97 -4.26
CA ASP A 331 -30.98 -14.71 -3.49
C ASP A 331 -30.75 -16.23 -3.46
N GLY A 332 -29.61 -16.68 -4.00
CA GLY A 332 -29.17 -18.06 -3.98
C GLY A 332 -30.11 -19.01 -4.74
N ASP A 333 -30.97 -18.47 -5.62
CA ASP A 333 -32.03 -19.26 -6.27
C ASP A 333 -31.53 -20.04 -7.50
N GLY A 334 -30.27 -19.82 -7.89
CA GLY A 334 -29.61 -20.39 -9.04
C GLY A 334 -29.79 -19.58 -10.34
N THR A 335 -30.41 -18.41 -10.27
CA THR A 335 -30.62 -17.48 -11.37
C THR A 335 -29.86 -16.20 -11.11
N LEU A 336 -29.00 -15.80 -12.05
CA LEU A 336 -28.30 -14.53 -11.94
C LEU A 336 -29.31 -13.36 -11.87
N ASN A 337 -29.14 -12.49 -10.88
CA ASN A 337 -29.89 -11.24 -10.77
C ASN A 337 -29.11 -10.07 -11.37
N TYR A 338 -27.80 -10.22 -11.58
CA TYR A 338 -26.93 -9.15 -12.02
C TYR A 338 -25.71 -9.70 -12.74
N SER A 339 -25.30 -9.03 -13.81
CA SER A 339 -23.97 -9.25 -14.39
C SER A 339 -23.36 -7.93 -14.83
N ARG A 340 -22.02 -7.89 -14.83
CA ARG A 340 -21.25 -6.72 -15.25
C ARG A 340 -20.00 -7.15 -16.02
N ALA A 341 -19.76 -6.49 -17.14
CA ALA A 341 -18.60 -6.73 -18.00
C ALA A 341 -17.70 -5.49 -18.06
N TYR A 342 -16.40 -5.72 -18.20
CA TYR A 342 -15.38 -4.66 -18.24
C TYR A 342 -14.46 -4.85 -19.44
N THR A 343 -13.94 -3.73 -19.96
CA THR A 343 -12.86 -3.74 -20.97
C THR A 343 -11.78 -2.75 -20.57
N TYR A 344 -10.57 -2.97 -21.08
CA TYR A 344 -9.36 -2.24 -20.69
C TYR A 344 -8.52 -1.86 -21.91
N ASP A 345 -7.70 -0.82 -21.77
CA ASP A 345 -6.64 -0.48 -22.72
C ASP A 345 -5.35 -1.27 -22.45
N ASP A 346 -4.31 -1.05 -23.27
CA ASP A 346 -3.02 -1.73 -23.15
C ASP A 346 -2.21 -1.33 -21.90
N ASN A 347 -2.61 -0.23 -21.24
CA ASN A 347 -2.04 0.28 -20.00
C ASN A 347 -2.83 -0.21 -18.76
N GLY A 348 -3.89 -1.00 -18.96
CA GLY A 348 -4.72 -1.53 -17.87
C GLY A 348 -5.79 -0.57 -17.37
N ASN A 349 -6.00 0.55 -18.06
CA ASN A 349 -7.07 1.48 -17.70
C ASN A 349 -8.41 0.94 -18.22
N ARG A 350 -9.44 0.96 -17.38
CA ARG A 350 -10.78 0.49 -17.77
C ARG A 350 -11.38 1.43 -18.81
N ILE A 351 -11.74 0.95 -20.00
CA ILE A 351 -12.39 1.75 -21.05
C ILE A 351 -13.92 1.71 -20.89
N THR A 352 -14.49 0.54 -20.63
CA THR A 352 -15.94 0.38 -20.50
C THR A 352 -16.34 -0.43 -19.29
N SER A 353 -17.53 -0.16 -18.78
CA SER A 353 -18.25 -1.00 -17.84
C SER A 353 -19.70 -1.13 -18.26
N GLU A 354 -20.17 -2.35 -18.49
CA GLU A 354 -21.53 -2.62 -18.95
C GLU A 354 -22.26 -3.46 -17.91
N THR A 355 -23.40 -2.95 -17.42
CA THR A 355 -24.24 -3.61 -16.42
C THR A 355 -25.49 -4.18 -17.09
N ASP A 356 -25.84 -5.42 -16.78
CA ASP A 356 -27.12 -6.05 -17.10
C ASP A 356 -27.86 -6.37 -15.80
N SER A 357 -28.75 -5.45 -15.41
CA SER A 357 -29.63 -5.63 -14.26
C SER A 357 -30.71 -6.66 -14.58
N GLY A 358 -30.67 -7.79 -13.89
CA GLY A 358 -31.52 -8.96 -14.14
C GLY A 358 -30.85 -10.04 -14.98
N ALA A 359 -29.59 -9.85 -15.39
CA ALA A 359 -28.76 -10.81 -16.13
C ALA A 359 -29.51 -11.51 -17.28
N ASN A 360 -30.28 -10.75 -18.05
CA ASN A 360 -31.18 -11.28 -19.09
C ASN A 360 -30.62 -11.19 -20.52
N GLY A 361 -29.35 -10.76 -20.64
CA GLY A 361 -28.64 -10.49 -21.88
C GLY A 361 -28.82 -9.07 -22.42
N THR A 362 -29.46 -8.17 -21.67
CA THR A 362 -29.71 -6.78 -22.09
C THR A 362 -28.99 -5.82 -21.17
N VAL A 363 -27.97 -5.13 -21.69
CA VAL A 363 -27.27 -4.08 -20.95
C VAL A 363 -28.24 -2.96 -20.60
N THR A 364 -28.34 -2.65 -19.31
CA THR A 364 -29.19 -1.59 -18.74
C THR A 364 -28.43 -0.31 -18.47
N GLN A 365 -27.10 -0.36 -18.40
CA GLN A 365 -26.22 0.79 -18.21
C GLN A 365 -24.86 0.53 -18.85
N ARG A 366 -24.30 1.55 -19.51
CA ARG A 366 -22.91 1.58 -19.96
C ARG A 366 -22.21 2.79 -19.35
N ILE A 367 -20.99 2.58 -18.85
CA ILE A 367 -20.09 3.65 -18.44
C ILE A 367 -18.86 3.60 -19.33
N THR A 368 -18.46 4.75 -19.89
CA THR A 368 -17.23 4.92 -20.67
C THR A 368 -16.25 5.84 -19.94
N TYR A 369 -14.96 5.50 -20.01
CA TYR A 369 -13.89 6.23 -19.35
C TYR A 369 -12.86 6.69 -20.39
N SER A 370 -12.38 7.92 -20.25
CA SER A 370 -11.29 8.45 -21.07
C SER A 370 -10.16 8.99 -20.19
N TYR A 371 -8.93 8.83 -20.68
CA TYR A 371 -7.71 9.12 -19.96
C TYR A 371 -6.82 10.09 -20.76
N ASP A 372 -5.96 10.82 -20.05
CA ASP A 372 -4.88 11.60 -20.65
C ASP A 372 -3.65 10.73 -21.00
N ASP A 373 -2.61 11.34 -21.58
CA ASP A 373 -1.36 10.66 -21.94
C ASP A 373 -0.58 10.12 -20.72
N ASN A 374 -0.90 10.58 -19.51
CA ASN A 374 -0.31 10.13 -18.26
C ASN A 374 -1.15 9.05 -17.55
N ASN A 375 -2.20 8.52 -18.20
CA ASN A 375 -3.17 7.56 -17.66
C ASN A 375 -4.07 8.11 -16.53
N ASN A 376 -4.23 9.42 -16.42
CA ASN A 376 -5.19 9.99 -15.48
C ASN A 376 -6.59 10.02 -16.10
N LEU A 377 -7.61 9.62 -15.33
CA LEU A 377 -9.01 9.76 -15.74
C LEU A 377 -9.36 11.24 -15.92
N ILE A 378 -9.90 11.60 -17.09
CA ILE A 378 -10.34 12.96 -17.43
C ILE A 378 -11.85 13.06 -17.70
N LEU A 379 -12.49 11.96 -18.03
CA LEU A 379 -13.91 11.91 -18.38
C LEU A 379 -14.51 10.55 -18.05
N GLU A 380 -15.69 10.58 -17.42
CA GLU A 380 -16.56 9.43 -17.19
C GLU A 380 -17.97 9.77 -17.65
N GLU A 381 -18.54 8.95 -18.53
CA GLU A 381 -19.88 9.17 -19.13
C GLU A 381 -20.78 7.97 -18.85
N TRP A 382 -22.01 8.20 -18.39
CA TRP A 382 -22.99 7.16 -18.12
C TRP A 382 -24.14 7.26 -19.13
N ASP A 383 -24.39 6.16 -19.82
CA ASP A 383 -25.51 5.95 -20.74
C ASP A 383 -26.47 4.94 -20.08
N GLN A 384 -27.51 5.48 -19.45
CA GLN A 384 -28.61 4.72 -18.86
C GLN A 384 -29.55 4.27 -19.98
N GLN A 385 -29.90 2.99 -19.98
CA GLN A 385 -30.65 2.38 -21.09
C GLN A 385 -29.89 2.47 -22.44
N PRO A 386 -28.60 2.06 -22.49
CA PRO A 386 -27.63 2.28 -23.56
C PRO A 386 -28.16 2.65 -24.96
N ASP A 387 -28.66 3.87 -25.15
CA ASP A 387 -29.29 4.34 -26.39
C ASP A 387 -28.37 5.27 -27.21
N GLY A 388 -27.19 5.56 -26.65
CA GLY A 388 -26.16 6.43 -27.23
C GLY A 388 -26.32 7.90 -26.87
N VAL A 389 -27.29 8.26 -26.03
CA VAL A 389 -27.38 9.57 -25.38
C VAL A 389 -26.76 9.45 -23.98
N ILE A 390 -25.83 10.34 -23.65
CA ILE A 390 -25.23 10.37 -22.32
C ILE A 390 -26.20 11.06 -21.35
N ASP A 391 -26.50 10.40 -20.23
CA ASP A 391 -27.37 10.94 -19.18
C ASP A 391 -26.60 11.64 -18.07
N ILE A 392 -25.37 11.21 -17.79
CA ILE A 392 -24.54 11.75 -16.72
C ILE A 392 -23.09 11.87 -17.19
N THR A 393 -22.45 12.97 -16.88
CA THR A 393 -21.03 13.21 -17.19
C THR A 393 -20.26 13.69 -15.96
N TYR A 394 -19.07 13.13 -15.76
CA TYR A 394 -18.06 13.65 -14.85
C TYR A 394 -16.82 14.09 -15.62
N THR A 395 -16.34 15.31 -15.38
CA THR A 395 -15.06 15.80 -15.90
C THR A 395 -14.07 16.02 -14.76
N TYR A 396 -12.79 15.84 -15.05
CA TYR A 396 -11.72 16.01 -14.07
C TYR A 396 -10.60 16.87 -14.64
N THR A 397 -10.13 17.84 -13.86
CA THR A 397 -8.89 18.58 -14.12
C THR A 397 -7.89 18.29 -13.01
N ARG A 398 -6.61 18.25 -13.36
CA ARG A 398 -5.51 17.97 -12.45
C ARG A 398 -4.40 19.01 -12.55
N ASP A 399 -3.62 19.13 -11.48
CA ASP A 399 -2.37 19.90 -11.47
C ASP A 399 -1.20 19.10 -12.08
N ASP A 400 -0.02 19.72 -12.14
CA ASP A 400 1.20 19.09 -12.68
C ASP A 400 1.71 17.92 -11.82
N ASN A 401 1.26 17.82 -10.56
CA ASN A 401 1.57 16.72 -9.66
C ASN A 401 0.55 15.56 -9.77
N GLY A 402 -0.48 15.72 -10.60
CA GLY A 402 -1.54 14.73 -10.80
C GLY A 402 -2.68 14.82 -9.80
N ASN A 403 -2.71 15.79 -8.88
CA ASN A 403 -3.82 15.96 -7.94
C ASN A 403 -5.05 16.52 -8.65
N VAL A 404 -6.26 16.05 -8.31
CA VAL A 404 -7.51 16.59 -8.88
C VAL A 404 -7.77 17.98 -8.32
N THR A 405 -7.83 18.99 -9.18
CA THR A 405 -8.12 20.39 -8.77
C THR A 405 -9.54 20.81 -9.04
N LEU A 406 -10.22 20.15 -9.99
CA LEU A 406 -11.61 20.40 -10.34
C LEU A 406 -12.29 19.09 -10.72
N ARG A 407 -13.52 18.93 -10.25
CA ARG A 407 -14.47 17.94 -10.74
C ARG A 407 -15.79 18.61 -11.02
N GLU A 408 -16.34 18.37 -12.20
CA GLU A 408 -17.67 18.84 -12.57
C GLU A 408 -18.56 17.62 -12.82
N TRP A 409 -19.79 17.69 -12.33
CA TRP A 409 -20.80 16.66 -12.49
C TRP A 409 -22.06 17.25 -13.12
N ASP A 410 -22.32 16.84 -14.36
CA ASP A 410 -23.56 17.09 -15.10
C ASP A 410 -24.49 15.89 -14.86
N LYS A 411 -25.57 16.09 -14.10
CA LYS A 411 -26.49 15.03 -13.63
C LYS A 411 -27.58 14.72 -14.64
N ASP A 412 -27.83 15.60 -15.60
CA ASP A 412 -28.92 15.47 -16.57
C ASP A 412 -28.47 15.42 -18.05
N GLY A 413 -27.17 15.53 -18.30
CA GLY A 413 -26.54 15.39 -19.60
C GLY A 413 -26.77 16.60 -20.50
N ASP A 414 -27.17 17.76 -19.97
CA ASP A 414 -27.45 18.96 -20.75
C ASP A 414 -26.19 19.74 -21.19
N GLY A 415 -25.02 19.34 -20.67
CA GLY A 415 -23.72 19.93 -20.93
C GLY A 415 -23.34 21.07 -20.00
N VAL A 416 -24.13 21.31 -18.95
CA VAL A 416 -23.85 22.25 -17.85
C VAL A 416 -23.67 21.44 -16.56
N ALA A 417 -22.65 21.78 -15.79
CA ALA A 417 -22.41 21.11 -14.51
C ALA A 417 -23.45 21.55 -13.46
N ASP A 418 -24.05 20.58 -12.78
CA ASP A 418 -24.95 20.78 -11.63
C ASP A 418 -24.22 20.72 -10.28
N ASP A 419 -23.01 20.15 -10.24
CA ASP A 419 -22.18 20.08 -9.04
C ASP A 419 -20.72 20.31 -9.45
N ILE A 420 -20.10 21.31 -8.83
CA ILE A 420 -18.74 21.77 -9.13
C ILE A 420 -17.95 21.72 -7.84
N ARG A 421 -16.81 21.03 -7.88
CA ARG A 421 -15.94 20.87 -6.71
C ARG A 421 -14.53 21.27 -7.04
N ASN A 422 -13.93 22.08 -6.18
CA ASN A 422 -12.56 22.55 -6.32
C ASN A 422 -11.71 22.07 -5.15
N TRP A 423 -10.46 21.74 -5.44
CA TRP A 423 -9.46 21.39 -4.44
C TRP A 423 -8.20 22.21 -4.67
N THR A 424 -7.59 22.65 -3.57
CA THR A 424 -6.27 23.27 -3.56
C THR A 424 -5.33 22.46 -2.69
N TYR A 425 -4.06 22.41 -3.09
CA TYR A 425 -3.02 21.67 -2.40
C TYR A 425 -1.82 22.56 -2.09
N ASP A 426 -1.07 22.22 -1.05
CA ASP A 426 0.24 22.81 -0.78
C ASP A 426 1.35 22.16 -1.64
N ALA A 427 2.60 22.56 -1.43
CA ALA A 427 3.74 22.04 -2.17
C ALA A 427 4.09 20.57 -1.86
N ASN A 428 3.61 20.05 -0.73
CA ASN A 428 3.80 18.66 -0.31
C ASN A 428 2.63 17.77 -0.77
N GLY A 429 1.62 18.34 -1.44
CA GLY A 429 0.44 17.62 -1.91
C GLY A 429 -0.66 17.47 -0.86
N ASN A 430 -0.57 18.13 0.30
CA ASN A 430 -1.65 18.11 1.27
C ASN A 430 -2.78 19.03 0.80
N GLN A 431 -4.02 18.56 0.89
CA GLN A 431 -5.21 19.35 0.56
C GLN A 431 -5.37 20.50 1.57
N THR A 432 -5.34 21.74 1.12
CA THR A 432 -5.51 22.94 1.98
C THR A 432 -6.91 23.53 1.92
N LEU A 433 -7.64 23.27 0.83
CA LEU A 433 -8.98 23.81 0.61
C LEU A 433 -9.81 22.83 -0.23
N TYR A 434 -11.07 22.69 0.14
CA TYR A 434 -12.13 22.09 -0.67
C TYR A 434 -13.35 23.00 -0.68
N GLU A 435 -13.88 23.26 -1.87
CA GLU A 435 -15.04 24.11 -2.10
C GLU A 435 -16.04 23.35 -2.97
N GLN A 436 -17.33 23.50 -2.68
CA GLN A 436 -18.39 22.86 -3.45
C GLN A 436 -19.55 23.83 -3.71
N ASP A 437 -19.95 23.87 -4.97
CA ASP A 437 -21.22 24.41 -5.46
C ASP A 437 -22.05 23.18 -5.90
N SER A 438 -23.10 22.86 -5.17
CA SER A 438 -23.84 21.59 -5.28
C SER A 438 -25.07 21.66 -6.20
N ASP A 439 -25.45 22.87 -6.60
CA ASP A 439 -26.56 23.16 -7.49
C ASP A 439 -26.18 23.92 -8.78
N GLY A 440 -24.90 24.25 -8.94
CA GLY A 440 -24.33 24.90 -10.13
C GLY A 440 -24.76 26.36 -10.28
N ASP A 441 -25.24 27.01 -9.21
CA ASP A 441 -25.74 28.39 -9.27
C ASP A 441 -24.63 29.45 -9.23
N GLY A 442 -23.39 29.01 -8.95
CA GLY A 442 -22.18 29.84 -8.88
C GLY A 442 -21.88 30.40 -7.49
N ASN A 443 -22.68 30.08 -6.47
CA ASN A 443 -22.37 30.31 -5.06
C ASN A 443 -21.86 29.01 -4.44
N LEU A 444 -20.99 29.14 -3.43
CA LEU A 444 -20.54 27.98 -2.69
C LEU A 444 -21.62 27.59 -1.68
N ASP A 445 -21.86 26.28 -1.56
CA ASP A 445 -22.72 25.69 -0.54
C ASP A 445 -21.90 25.13 0.63
N PHE A 446 -20.60 24.91 0.42
CA PHE A 446 -19.76 24.22 1.38
C PHE A 446 -18.29 24.56 1.18
N ILE A 447 -17.58 24.82 2.28
CA ILE A 447 -16.15 25.11 2.29
C ILE A 447 -15.49 24.33 3.43
N GLN A 448 -14.32 23.76 3.16
CA GLN A 448 -13.51 23.04 4.12
C GLN A 448 -12.05 23.45 3.97
N SER A 449 -11.38 23.82 5.06
CA SER A 449 -9.99 24.26 5.04
C SER A 449 -9.10 23.44 5.99
N PHE A 450 -7.81 23.39 5.67
CA PHE A 450 -6.83 22.64 6.43
C PHE A 450 -5.50 23.41 6.51
N GLU A 451 -4.84 23.31 7.65
CA GLU A 451 -3.44 23.73 7.81
C GLU A 451 -2.58 22.57 8.30
N TYR A 452 -1.31 22.62 7.95
CA TYR A 452 -0.32 21.60 8.25
C TYR A 452 0.97 22.22 8.78
N ASP A 453 1.68 21.50 9.65
CA ASP A 453 3.02 21.87 10.09
C ASP A 453 4.11 21.44 9.09
N GLU A 454 5.38 21.71 9.43
CA GLU A 454 6.54 21.37 8.59
C GLU A 454 6.72 19.85 8.40
N ASN A 455 6.09 19.02 9.24
CA ASN A 455 6.12 17.56 9.17
C ASN A 455 4.88 16.98 8.45
N ASN A 456 4.01 17.82 7.87
CA ASN A 456 2.75 17.40 7.23
C ASN A 456 1.72 16.82 8.22
N ASN A 457 1.82 17.19 9.48
CA ASN A 457 0.78 16.92 10.45
C ASN A 457 -0.28 18.03 10.37
N ARG A 458 -1.54 17.63 10.21
CA ARG A 458 -2.67 18.57 10.12
C ARG A 458 -2.83 19.27 11.46
N THR A 459 -2.63 20.57 11.51
CA THR A 459 -2.77 21.37 12.73
C THR A 459 -4.14 22.01 12.86
N LEU A 460 -4.84 22.25 11.75
CA LEU A 460 -6.15 22.89 11.72
C LEU A 460 -7.09 22.17 10.77
N TYR A 461 -8.36 22.14 11.14
CA TYR A 461 -9.46 21.77 10.27
C TYR A 461 -10.63 22.73 10.52
N GLU A 462 -11.15 23.36 9.47
CA GLU A 462 -12.34 24.21 9.55
C GLU A 462 -13.38 23.79 8.53
N LEU A 463 -14.63 24.09 8.86
CA LEU A 463 -15.80 23.72 8.08
C LEU A 463 -16.80 24.88 8.07
N ASP A 464 -17.27 25.23 6.90
CA ASP A 464 -18.41 26.11 6.64
C ASP A 464 -19.42 25.29 5.83
N ASN A 465 -20.54 24.94 6.45
CA ASN A 465 -21.52 24.02 5.88
C ASN A 465 -22.53 24.70 4.95
N ASN A 466 -22.46 26.03 4.83
CA ASN A 466 -23.41 26.80 4.05
C ASN A 466 -22.75 27.69 2.98
N GLY A 467 -21.41 27.74 2.96
CA GLY A 467 -20.58 28.45 2.00
C GLY A 467 -20.67 29.98 2.09
N ASP A 468 -21.14 30.53 3.21
CA ASP A 468 -21.26 31.98 3.43
C ASP A 468 -19.93 32.67 3.81
N GLY A 469 -18.88 31.89 4.02
CA GLY A 469 -17.54 32.33 4.39
C GLY A 469 -17.34 32.49 5.90
N VAL A 470 -18.28 32.03 6.74
CA VAL A 470 -18.17 31.95 8.20
C VAL A 470 -17.97 30.50 8.60
N VAL A 471 -16.97 30.25 9.45
CA VAL A 471 -16.69 28.91 9.98
C VAL A 471 -17.80 28.51 10.96
N ASP A 472 -18.40 27.35 10.73
CA ASP A 472 -19.42 26.75 11.59
C ASP A 472 -18.82 25.72 12.58
N PHE A 473 -17.60 25.24 12.30
CA PHE A 473 -16.94 24.20 13.10
C PHE A 473 -15.42 24.24 12.89
N ARG A 474 -14.66 24.06 13.98
CA ARG A 474 -13.19 24.06 13.95
C ARG A 474 -12.61 22.98 14.86
N ASN A 475 -11.54 22.33 14.40
CA ASN A 475 -10.67 21.50 15.22
C ASN A 475 -9.22 22.01 15.18
N LEU A 476 -8.55 21.99 16.32
CA LEU A 476 -7.10 22.21 16.44
C LEU A 476 -6.38 20.95 16.92
N TYR A 477 -5.25 20.64 16.30
CA TYR A 477 -4.42 19.49 16.64
C TYR A 477 -3.03 19.94 17.10
N SER A 478 -2.57 19.37 18.19
CA SER A 478 -1.17 19.49 18.65
C SER A 478 -0.53 18.12 18.69
N TYR A 479 0.78 18.09 18.45
CA TYR A 479 1.57 16.86 18.36
C TYR A 479 2.71 16.88 19.37
N ASP A 480 3.07 15.71 19.89
CA ASP A 480 4.26 15.54 20.74
C ASP A 480 5.55 15.46 19.89
N SER A 481 6.70 15.23 20.54
CA SER A 481 7.98 15.13 19.85
C SER A 481 8.14 13.89 18.97
N ASN A 482 7.23 12.91 19.09
CA ASN A 482 7.18 11.71 18.26
C ASN A 482 6.08 11.83 17.19
N GLU A 483 5.51 13.03 16.99
CA GLU A 483 4.46 13.31 16.01
C GLU A 483 3.13 12.58 16.27
N LEU A 484 2.92 12.16 17.52
CA LEU A 484 1.63 11.62 17.96
C LEU A 484 0.75 12.77 18.45
N ILE A 485 -0.55 12.72 18.14
CA ILE A 485 -1.50 13.75 18.58
C ILE A 485 -1.49 13.80 20.11
N SER A 486 -1.08 14.92 20.69
CA SER A 486 -1.03 15.12 22.15
C SER A 486 -2.24 15.88 22.67
N THR A 487 -2.83 16.75 21.86
CA THR A 487 -4.03 17.52 22.21
C THR A 487 -4.91 17.72 21.00
N PHE A 488 -6.22 17.67 21.22
CA PHE A 488 -7.26 17.87 20.22
C PHE A 488 -8.34 18.77 20.81
N GLU A 489 -8.53 19.96 20.23
CA GLU A 489 -9.50 20.96 20.68
C GLU A 489 -10.60 21.11 19.62
N ILE A 490 -11.85 21.25 20.07
CA ILE A 490 -13.04 21.25 19.22
C ILE A 490 -13.87 22.49 19.54
N ASP A 491 -14.21 23.28 18.52
CA ASP A 491 -15.22 24.34 18.51
C ASP A 491 -16.33 23.85 17.59
N SER A 492 -17.45 23.45 18.18
CA SER A 492 -18.50 22.71 17.51
C SER A 492 -19.59 23.58 16.90
N ASP A 493 -19.64 24.86 17.27
CA ASP A 493 -20.64 25.83 16.80
C ASP A 493 -20.06 27.08 16.11
N GLY A 494 -18.72 27.16 16.00
CA GLY A 494 -18.01 28.20 15.26
C GLY A 494 -17.97 29.55 15.97
N ASP A 495 -18.17 29.58 17.29
CA ASP A 495 -18.21 30.82 18.06
C ASP A 495 -16.85 31.35 18.54
N ASP A 496 -15.76 30.71 18.10
CA ASP A 496 -14.37 30.94 18.51
C ASP A 496 -14.09 30.62 20.00
N VAL A 497 -14.90 29.77 20.62
CA VAL A 497 -14.69 29.19 21.95
C VAL A 497 -14.62 27.67 21.84
N TRP A 498 -13.67 27.05 22.53
CA TRP A 498 -13.59 25.58 22.56
C TRP A 498 -14.74 25.01 23.39
N ASP A 499 -15.38 23.98 22.86
CA ASP A 499 -16.41 23.19 23.53
C ASP A 499 -15.83 21.94 24.19
N GLU A 500 -14.79 21.35 23.59
CA GLU A 500 -14.17 20.12 24.09
C GLU A 500 -12.65 20.13 23.89
N VAL A 501 -11.92 19.65 24.89
CA VAL A 501 -10.48 19.41 24.83
C VAL A 501 -10.19 17.95 25.19
N ARG A 502 -9.40 17.29 24.36
CA ARG A 502 -8.90 15.93 24.63
C ARG A 502 -7.39 15.93 24.70
N THR A 503 -6.83 15.24 25.69
CA THR A 503 -5.38 15.02 25.80
C THR A 503 -5.06 13.53 25.65
N TYR A 504 -3.92 13.23 25.03
CA TYR A 504 -3.48 11.88 24.77
C TYR A 504 -2.04 11.69 25.26
N THR A 505 -1.78 10.57 25.92
CA THR A 505 -0.42 10.19 26.37
C THR A 505 -0.04 8.83 25.83
N PHE A 506 1.18 8.70 25.33
CA PHE A 506 1.72 7.47 24.77
C PHE A 506 2.94 6.97 25.56
N ASP A 507 3.20 5.67 25.45
CA ASP A 507 4.48 5.11 25.88
C ASP A 507 5.57 5.27 24.80
N ASN A 508 6.79 4.78 25.09
CA ASN A 508 7.92 4.89 24.16
C ASN A 508 7.76 4.07 22.87
N ASN A 509 6.79 3.16 22.81
CA ASN A 509 6.48 2.34 21.64
C ASN A 509 5.25 2.89 20.87
N ALA A 510 4.82 4.12 21.18
CA ALA A 510 3.62 4.75 20.63
C ALA A 510 2.31 4.00 20.94
N ASN A 511 2.26 3.24 22.03
CA ASN A 511 1.00 2.72 22.53
C ASN A 511 0.28 3.81 23.31
N LEU A 512 -1.00 4.04 23.03
CA LEU A 512 -1.83 4.98 23.77
C LEU A 512 -2.03 4.45 25.19
N THR A 513 -1.78 5.27 26.20
CA THR A 513 -1.85 4.88 27.62
C THR A 513 -2.85 5.69 28.44
N LEU A 514 -3.21 6.89 27.98
CA LEU A 514 -4.16 7.77 28.65
C LEU A 514 -4.90 8.63 27.64
N ILE A 515 -6.21 8.75 27.84
CA ILE A 515 -7.06 9.77 27.22
C ILE A 515 -7.77 10.52 28.33
N GLU A 516 -7.69 11.85 28.32
CA GLU A 516 -8.48 12.72 29.21
C GLU A 516 -9.44 13.56 28.36
N TYR A 517 -10.68 13.69 28.82
CA TYR A 517 -11.73 14.49 28.20
C TYR A 517 -12.12 15.63 29.14
N ASP A 518 -12.12 16.84 28.61
CA ASP A 518 -12.72 18.04 29.17
C ASP A 518 -13.83 18.44 28.19
N THR A 519 -15.07 18.09 28.51
CA THR A 519 -16.22 18.10 27.58
C THR A 519 -16.97 19.42 27.55
N ASP A 520 -16.58 20.38 28.39
CA ASP A 520 -17.05 21.77 28.36
C ASP A 520 -15.90 22.79 28.27
N ALA A 521 -14.67 22.31 28.07
CA ALA A 521 -13.43 23.06 27.98
C ALA A 521 -13.20 24.02 29.17
N ASP A 522 -13.68 23.68 30.37
CA ASP A 522 -13.54 24.52 31.55
C ASP A 522 -12.17 24.40 32.24
N GLY A 523 -11.34 23.47 31.77
CA GLY A 523 -10.03 23.11 32.31
C GLY A 523 -10.07 21.97 33.34
N THR A 524 -11.23 21.38 33.60
CA THR A 524 -11.45 20.24 34.47
C THR A 524 -11.68 19.00 33.62
N ILE A 525 -11.02 17.90 33.99
CA ILE A 525 -11.22 16.63 33.28
C ILE A 525 -12.52 15.99 33.79
N ASP A 526 -13.44 15.72 32.87
CA ASP A 526 -14.71 15.02 33.10
C ASP A 526 -14.60 13.51 32.96
N ARG A 527 -13.68 13.02 32.12
CA ARG A 527 -13.53 11.58 31.88
C ARG A 527 -12.09 11.19 31.60
N VAL A 528 -11.69 10.04 32.14
CA VAL A 528 -10.36 9.47 31.96
C VAL A 528 -10.45 8.04 31.47
N ILE A 529 -9.67 7.71 30.43
CA ILE A 529 -9.48 6.35 29.93
C ILE A 529 -8.02 5.98 30.11
N ASN A 530 -7.73 5.04 31.01
CA ASN A 530 -6.38 4.49 31.19
C ASN A 530 -6.25 3.20 30.39
N GLN A 531 -5.17 3.08 29.62
CA GLN A 531 -4.84 1.89 28.86
C GLN A 531 -3.47 1.36 29.27
N THR A 532 -3.42 0.08 29.66
CA THR A 532 -2.17 -0.60 29.98
C THR A 532 -1.88 -1.64 28.93
N PHE A 533 -0.71 -1.51 28.31
CA PHE A 533 -0.16 -2.48 27.36
C PHE A 533 0.87 -3.36 28.07
N ASN A 534 0.58 -4.66 28.18
CA ASN A 534 1.50 -5.64 28.74
C ASN A 534 1.97 -6.61 27.66
N THR A 535 3.28 -6.86 27.62
CA THR A 535 3.91 -7.85 26.75
C THR A 535 4.42 -9.00 27.60
N ASP A 536 4.09 -10.24 27.24
CA ASP A 536 4.80 -11.38 27.82
C ASP A 536 6.15 -11.53 27.11
N ARG A 537 7.27 -11.43 27.85
CA ARG A 537 8.63 -11.50 27.26
C ARG A 537 8.97 -12.83 26.58
N ASP A 538 8.12 -13.84 26.72
CA ASP A 538 8.31 -15.19 26.21
C ASP A 538 7.33 -15.55 25.06
N SER A 539 6.47 -14.61 24.62
CA SER A 539 5.51 -14.81 23.52
C SER A 539 5.33 -13.52 22.70
N TRP A 540 5.00 -13.64 21.42
CA TRP A 540 4.68 -12.52 20.52
C TRP A 540 3.32 -11.86 20.84
N ASN A 541 2.85 -11.99 22.08
CA ASN A 541 1.50 -11.66 22.51
C ASN A 541 1.48 -10.40 23.38
N ALA A 542 0.52 -9.52 23.09
CA ALA A 542 0.22 -8.34 23.89
C ALA A 542 -1.17 -8.42 24.54
N TYR A 543 -1.31 -7.70 25.65
CA TYR A 543 -2.54 -7.63 26.43
C TYR A 543 -2.92 -6.18 26.70
N TRP A 544 -4.15 -5.81 26.36
CA TRP A 544 -4.71 -4.50 26.67
C TRP A 544 -5.65 -4.57 27.88
N ILE A 545 -5.47 -3.64 28.81
CA ILE A 545 -6.40 -3.39 29.90
C ILE A 545 -6.88 -1.95 29.74
N THR A 546 -8.18 -1.75 29.56
CA THR A 546 -8.80 -0.42 29.47
C THR A 546 -9.66 -0.17 30.70
N GLN A 547 -9.42 0.93 31.39
CA GLN A 547 -10.21 1.36 32.55
C GLN A 547 -10.81 2.73 32.28
N ILE A 548 -12.12 2.87 32.42
CA ILE A 548 -12.85 4.10 32.10
C ILE A 548 -13.42 4.68 33.39
N SER A 549 -13.15 5.95 33.66
CA SER A 549 -13.67 6.67 34.84
C SER A 549 -14.32 7.97 34.40
N ASP A 550 -15.59 8.16 34.73
CA ASP A 550 -16.25 9.46 34.69
C ASP A 550 -15.98 10.19 36.02
N LEU A 551 -15.64 11.46 35.93
CA LEU A 551 -15.30 12.34 37.05
C LEU A 551 -16.46 13.32 37.29
N ASP A 552 -16.73 13.58 38.57
CA ASP A 552 -17.84 14.43 39.05
C ASP A 552 -17.52 15.94 39.04
#